data_AF-A0A1W9NVD9-F1
#
_entry.id   AF-A0A1W9NVD9-F1
#
_cell.length_a   1.000
_cell.length_b   1.000
_cell.length_c   1.000
_cell.angle_alpha   90.00
_cell.angle_beta   90.00
_cell.angle_gamma   90.00
#
_symmetry.space_group_name_H-M   'P 1'
#
loop_
_entity.id
_entity.type
_entity.pdbx_description
1 polymer ?
#
loop_
_entity_poly.entity_id
_entity_poly.type
_entity_poly.pdbx_seq_one_letter_code
_entity_poly.pdbx_strand_id
1 'polypeptide(L)'
;MGLSGIAYIYGSVEEVFLDKCRTLLQNERVTYIPLSQMHTIEQERFSHFMVSGVLEEIKEVISYVEIHGGSLGIVPLPSQKNLMRTFALPSKLEESIGLALERTEQKIDLLYCNNELVVQEVVIGDAPPLDTYDVVLQNKNIFKRIRLFFHTLRRVKGLHHTRIILTDENEKEIKVSAVGLVGVNRPTT
;
A
#
# COMPACT_ATOMS: atom_id res chain seq x y z
N MET A 1 -19.14 9.87 -26.48
CA MET A 1 -18.58 9.52 -25.16
C MET A 1 -17.39 10.43 -24.95
N GLY A 2 -17.53 11.43 -24.07
CA GLY A 2 -16.52 12.48 -23.89
C GLY A 2 -15.18 11.90 -23.46
N LEU A 3 -14.09 12.50 -23.93
CA LEU A 3 -12.72 12.12 -23.58
C LEU A 3 -12.49 12.32 -22.08
N SER A 4 -12.73 11.27 -21.28
CA SER A 4 -12.40 11.24 -19.85
C SER A 4 -10.90 11.46 -19.68
N GLY A 5 -10.50 12.48 -18.91
CA GLY A 5 -9.10 12.76 -18.62
C GLY A 5 -8.51 11.79 -17.59
N ILE A 6 -7.21 11.91 -17.34
CA ILE A 6 -6.52 11.22 -16.25
C ILE A 6 -6.29 12.23 -15.11
N ALA A 7 -6.71 11.89 -13.89
CA ALA A 7 -6.41 12.67 -12.70
C ALA A 7 -5.17 12.10 -12.01
N TYR A 8 -4.06 12.83 -12.01
CA TYR A 8 -2.87 12.45 -11.25
C TYR A 8 -2.91 13.16 -9.91
N ILE A 9 -3.23 12.40 -8.86
CA ILE A 9 -3.27 12.87 -7.49
C ILE A 9 -1.88 12.71 -6.87
N TYR A 10 -1.33 13.79 -6.31
CA TYR A 10 -0.03 13.75 -5.66
C TYR A 10 -0.09 14.32 -4.24
N GLY A 11 0.50 13.58 -3.31
CA GLY A 11 0.64 14.00 -1.91
C GLY A 11 2.04 14.53 -1.61
N SER A 12 2.62 14.03 -0.52
CA SER A 12 3.96 14.37 -0.05
C SER A 12 5.03 13.71 -0.94
N VAL A 13 5.39 14.38 -2.03
CA VAL A 13 6.41 13.95 -2.98
C VAL A 13 7.46 15.04 -3.18
N GLU A 14 8.70 14.64 -3.51
CA GLU A 14 9.75 15.60 -3.88
C GLU A 14 9.42 16.24 -5.24
N GLU A 15 9.61 17.56 -5.38
CA GLU A 15 9.32 18.27 -6.64
C GLU A 15 10.11 17.66 -7.82
N VAL A 16 11.36 17.25 -7.58
CA VAL A 16 12.21 16.59 -8.60
C VAL A 16 11.60 15.28 -9.10
N PHE A 17 10.90 14.54 -8.23
CA PHE A 17 10.19 13.32 -8.63
C PHE A 17 8.95 13.67 -9.47
N LEU A 18 8.18 14.67 -9.05
CA LEU A 18 6.99 15.12 -9.76
C LEU A 18 7.33 15.67 -11.15
N ASP A 19 8.41 16.44 -11.27
CA ASP A 19 8.88 16.98 -12.56
C ASP A 19 9.30 15.88 -13.55
N LYS A 20 9.92 14.80 -13.05
CA LYS A 20 10.19 13.62 -13.87
C LYS A 20 8.90 12.97 -14.36
N CYS A 21 7.90 12.82 -13.48
CA CYS A 21 6.59 12.31 -13.87
C CYS A 21 5.94 13.20 -14.94
N ARG A 22 5.95 14.52 -14.75
CA ARG A 22 5.44 15.51 -15.72
C ARG A 22 6.11 15.39 -17.08
N THR A 23 7.43 15.22 -17.09
CA THR A 23 8.21 15.05 -18.32
C THR A 23 7.82 13.77 -19.07
N LEU A 24 7.67 12.66 -18.34
CA LEU A 24 7.30 11.37 -18.94
C LEU A 24 5.84 11.35 -19.43
N LEU A 25 4.96 12.13 -18.80
CA LEU A 25 3.54 12.24 -19.10
C LEU A 25 3.17 13.44 -20.00
N GLN A 26 4.16 14.15 -20.57
CA GLN A 26 3.92 15.38 -21.34
C GLN A 26 2.99 15.21 -22.55
N ASN A 27 2.91 13.99 -23.10
CA ASN A 27 2.07 13.66 -24.25
C ASN A 27 0.66 13.17 -23.85
N GLU A 28 0.44 12.96 -22.55
CA GLU A 28 -0.81 12.42 -22.01
C GLU A 28 -1.71 13.53 -21.48
N ARG A 29 -3.03 13.32 -21.53
CA ARG A 29 -4.02 14.26 -20.98
C ARG A 29 -4.18 14.07 -19.48
N VAL A 30 -3.17 14.50 -18.74
CA VAL A 30 -3.09 14.37 -17.28
C VAL A 30 -3.37 15.71 -16.61
N THR A 31 -4.28 15.72 -15.64
CA THR A 31 -4.51 16.85 -14.73
C THR A 31 -3.88 16.53 -13.39
N TYR A 32 -2.90 17.34 -12.99
CA TYR A 32 -2.19 17.17 -11.72
C TYR A 32 -2.97 17.85 -10.60
N ILE A 33 -3.33 17.08 -9.58
CA ILE A 33 -4.19 17.51 -8.47
C ILE A 33 -3.45 17.23 -7.16
N PRO A 34 -3.15 18.26 -6.35
CA PRO A 34 -2.67 18.03 -4.99
C PRO A 34 -3.71 17.22 -4.20
N LEU A 35 -3.26 16.28 -3.36
CA LEU A 35 -4.14 15.47 -2.52
C LEU A 35 -5.13 16.33 -1.70
N SER A 36 -4.68 17.48 -1.21
CA SER A 36 -5.51 18.43 -0.46
C SER A 36 -6.72 18.98 -1.24
N GLN A 37 -6.70 18.87 -2.56
CA GLN A 37 -7.76 19.31 -3.47
C GLN A 37 -8.58 18.15 -4.04
N MET A 38 -8.22 16.90 -3.75
CA MET A 38 -8.86 15.70 -4.32
C MET A 38 -10.38 15.68 -4.11
N HIS A 39 -10.86 16.08 -2.93
CA HIS A 39 -12.30 16.07 -2.61
C HIS A 39 -13.10 17.20 -3.28
N THR A 40 -12.42 18.13 -3.95
CA THR A 40 -13.05 19.29 -4.61
C THR A 40 -13.19 19.15 -6.13
N ILE A 41 -12.67 18.07 -6.71
CA ILE A 41 -12.66 17.89 -8.16
C ILE A 41 -14.00 17.39 -8.68
N GLU A 42 -14.37 17.82 -9.89
CA GLU A 42 -15.49 17.25 -10.66
C GLU A 42 -15.08 15.85 -11.17
N GLN A 43 -15.31 14.82 -10.36
CA GLN A 43 -14.89 13.44 -10.62
C GLN A 43 -15.40 12.89 -11.94
N GLU A 44 -16.60 13.28 -12.38
CA GLU A 44 -17.23 12.86 -13.63
C GLU A 44 -16.38 13.18 -14.88
N ARG A 45 -15.38 14.06 -14.75
CA ARG A 45 -14.40 14.38 -15.79
C ARG A 45 -13.30 13.32 -15.95
N PHE A 46 -13.08 12.49 -14.94
CA PHE A 46 -11.99 11.53 -14.86
C PHE A 46 -12.54 10.13 -14.71
N SER A 47 -12.11 9.21 -15.59
CA SER A 47 -12.46 7.79 -15.46
C SER A 47 -11.26 6.94 -15.02
N HIS A 48 -10.11 7.58 -14.84
CA HIS A 48 -8.86 6.95 -14.45
C HIS A 48 -8.06 7.91 -13.58
N PHE A 49 -7.55 7.36 -12.48
CA PHE A 49 -6.78 8.07 -11.48
C PHE A 49 -5.37 7.50 -11.42
N MET A 50 -4.39 8.34 -11.19
CA MET A 50 -3.03 7.96 -10.87
C MET A 50 -2.67 8.55 -9.52
N VAL A 51 -1.83 7.88 -8.74
CA VAL A 51 -1.39 8.38 -7.43
C VAL A 51 0.11 8.21 -7.17
N SER A 52 0.72 9.25 -6.60
CA SER A 52 2.01 9.17 -5.90
C SER A 52 1.95 9.91 -4.56
N GLY A 53 2.51 9.29 -3.53
CA GLY A 53 2.55 9.85 -2.18
C GLY A 53 3.09 8.86 -1.17
N VAL A 54 3.05 9.23 0.11
CA VAL A 54 3.30 8.26 1.19
C VAL A 54 2.15 7.25 1.29
N LEU A 55 2.35 6.15 2.02
CA LEU A 55 1.39 5.04 2.05
C LEU A 55 -0.02 5.47 2.49
N GLU A 56 -0.12 6.33 3.50
CA GLU A 56 -1.41 6.80 4.01
C GLU A 56 -2.17 7.65 2.98
N GLU A 57 -1.46 8.46 2.20
CA GLU A 57 -2.03 9.25 1.11
C GLU A 57 -2.54 8.35 -0.02
N ILE A 58 -1.78 7.30 -0.36
CA ILE A 58 -2.19 6.31 -1.36
C ILE A 58 -3.47 5.59 -0.89
N LYS A 59 -3.58 5.22 0.39
CA LYS A 59 -4.81 4.61 0.94
C LYS A 59 -6.01 5.56 0.85
N GLU A 60 -5.80 6.85 1.08
CA GLU A 60 -6.85 7.86 0.94
C GLU A 60 -7.37 7.91 -0.51
N VAL A 61 -6.47 7.89 -1.49
CA VAL A 61 -6.85 7.85 -2.91
C VAL A 61 -7.54 6.53 -3.27
N ILE A 62 -7.07 5.38 -2.77
CA ILE A 62 -7.74 4.09 -2.98
C ILE A 62 -9.19 4.16 -2.49
N SER A 63 -9.39 4.63 -1.25
CA SER A 63 -10.72 4.75 -0.63
C SER A 63 -11.60 5.71 -1.43
N TYR A 64 -11.02 6.81 -1.91
CA TYR A 64 -11.72 7.77 -2.76
C TYR A 64 -12.18 7.15 -4.08
N VAL A 65 -11.30 6.43 -4.78
CA VAL A 65 -11.65 5.78 -6.06
C VAL A 65 -12.64 4.63 -5.87
N GLU A 66 -12.57 3.90 -4.75
CA GLU A 66 -13.55 2.86 -4.41
C GLU A 66 -14.96 3.43 -4.28
N ILE A 67 -15.13 4.55 -3.57
CA ILE A 67 -16.44 5.19 -3.33
C ILE A 67 -17.03 5.74 -4.64
N HIS A 68 -16.20 6.36 -5.47
CA HIS A 68 -16.66 7.14 -6.63
C HIS A 68 -16.57 6.37 -7.95
N GLY A 69 -15.90 5.21 -7.95
CA GLY A 69 -15.65 4.41 -9.13
C GLY A 69 -14.52 4.95 -10.02
N GLY A 70 -13.99 4.07 -10.86
CA GLY A 70 -12.87 4.36 -11.75
C GLY A 70 -11.75 3.34 -11.57
N SER A 71 -10.73 3.43 -12.43
CA SER A 71 -9.50 2.65 -12.25
C SER A 71 -8.40 3.50 -11.63
N LEU A 72 -7.52 2.86 -10.88
CA LEU A 72 -6.41 3.52 -10.18
C LEU A 72 -5.08 2.90 -10.60
N GLY A 73 -4.15 3.75 -11.08
CA GLY A 73 -2.75 3.44 -11.24
C GLY A 73 -1.91 3.97 -10.08
N ILE A 74 -0.97 3.18 -9.60
CA ILE A 74 -0.05 3.60 -8.51
C ILE A 74 1.32 3.82 -9.11
N VAL A 75 1.88 5.02 -8.92
CA VAL A 75 3.27 5.34 -9.22
C VAL A 75 4.02 5.42 -7.88
N PRO A 76 4.74 4.37 -7.47
CA PRO A 76 5.37 4.29 -6.16
C PRO A 76 6.62 5.16 -6.11
N LEU A 77 6.90 5.71 -4.92
CA LEU A 77 8.17 6.36 -4.65
C LEU A 77 9.30 5.32 -4.61
N PRO A 78 10.54 5.67 -5.01
CA PRO A 78 11.65 4.71 -5.08
C PRO A 78 11.96 3.99 -3.76
N SER A 79 11.61 4.62 -2.63
CA SER A 79 11.78 4.11 -1.26
C SER A 79 10.73 3.04 -0.86
N GLN A 80 9.60 2.94 -1.56
CA GLN A 80 8.45 2.11 -1.16
C GLN A 80 8.57 0.66 -1.64
N LYS A 81 9.66 -0.02 -1.28
CA LYS A 81 9.95 -1.41 -1.70
C LYS A 81 8.84 -2.40 -1.36
N ASN A 82 8.23 -2.25 -0.20
CA ASN A 82 7.15 -3.15 0.22
C ASN A 82 5.88 -2.95 -0.62
N LEU A 83 5.50 -1.69 -0.90
CA LEU A 83 4.35 -1.38 -1.76
C LEU A 83 4.52 -1.97 -3.17
N MET A 84 5.71 -1.79 -3.75
CA MET A 84 6.06 -2.36 -5.05
C MET A 84 5.94 -3.88 -5.04
N ARG A 85 6.42 -4.55 -3.99
CA ARG A 85 6.29 -6.01 -3.87
C ARG A 85 4.84 -6.45 -3.74
N THR A 86 4.04 -5.76 -2.92
CA THR A 86 2.65 -6.10 -2.64
C THR A 86 1.78 -6.04 -3.90
N PHE A 87 1.90 -4.97 -4.69
CA PHE A 87 1.10 -4.78 -5.90
C PHE A 87 1.84 -5.17 -7.19
N ALA A 88 2.98 -5.87 -7.07
CA ALA A 88 3.84 -6.23 -8.20
C ALA A 88 4.21 -5.04 -9.12
N LEU A 89 4.40 -3.85 -8.54
CA LEU A 89 4.70 -2.63 -9.29
C LEU A 89 6.18 -2.61 -9.74
N PRO A 90 6.46 -2.12 -10.96
CA PRO A 90 7.81 -1.93 -11.44
C PRO A 90 8.61 -0.97 -10.56
N SER A 91 9.90 -1.24 -10.45
CA SER A 91 10.82 -0.38 -9.68
C SER A 91 11.44 0.76 -10.50
N LYS A 92 11.36 0.69 -11.83
CA LYS A 92 11.75 1.78 -12.72
C LYS A 92 10.55 2.72 -12.92
N LEU A 93 10.82 4.02 -12.88
CA LEU A 93 9.78 5.04 -12.94
C LEU A 93 8.99 4.96 -14.26
N GLU A 94 9.69 4.78 -15.38
CA GLU A 94 9.11 4.74 -16.72
C GLU A 94 8.17 3.54 -16.87
N GLU A 95 8.60 2.37 -16.40
CA GLU A 95 7.80 1.14 -16.40
C GLU A 95 6.59 1.29 -15.47
N SER A 96 6.77 1.90 -14.30
CA SER A 96 5.67 2.11 -13.36
C SER A 96 4.65 3.13 -13.87
N ILE A 97 5.08 4.19 -14.56
CA ILE A 97 4.17 5.14 -15.21
C ILE A 97 3.42 4.45 -16.34
N GLY A 98 4.10 3.65 -17.15
CA GLY A 98 3.47 2.85 -18.20
C GLY A 98 2.37 1.95 -17.63
N LEU A 99 2.67 1.20 -16.57
CA LEU A 99 1.68 0.36 -15.90
C LEU A 99 0.55 1.17 -15.27
N ALA A 100 0.87 2.31 -14.65
CA ALA A 100 -0.12 3.15 -13.98
C ALA A 100 -1.04 3.89 -14.96
N LEU A 101 -0.67 4.04 -16.24
CA LEU A 101 -1.52 4.60 -17.29
C LEU A 101 -2.51 3.57 -17.86
N GLU A 102 -2.16 2.29 -17.79
CA GLU A 102 -2.98 1.21 -18.31
C GLU A 102 -4.24 1.06 -17.45
N ARG A 103 -5.39 1.30 -18.07
CA ARG A 103 -6.67 0.99 -17.45
C ARG A 103 -6.84 -0.52 -17.41
N THR A 104 -6.62 -1.09 -16.24
CA THR A 104 -6.94 -2.50 -16.00
C THR A 104 -8.39 -2.66 -15.54
N GLU A 105 -9.08 -3.68 -16.07
CA GLU A 105 -10.36 -4.16 -15.52
C GLU A 105 -10.13 -5.14 -14.36
N GLN A 106 -8.87 -5.47 -14.07
CA GLN A 106 -8.51 -6.36 -12.99
C GLN A 106 -8.91 -5.72 -11.66
N LYS A 107 -9.83 -6.41 -10.97
CA LYS A 107 -10.26 -6.03 -9.63
C LYS A 107 -9.20 -6.53 -8.63
N ILE A 108 -8.90 -5.69 -7.67
CA ILE A 108 -8.01 -6.01 -6.55
C ILE A 108 -8.86 -6.10 -5.30
N ASP A 109 -8.69 -7.18 -4.55
CA ASP A 109 -9.34 -7.34 -3.25
C ASP A 109 -8.69 -6.41 -2.20
N LEU A 110 -9.53 -5.66 -1.50
CA LEU A 110 -9.11 -4.77 -0.42
C LEU A 110 -9.42 -5.41 0.94
N LEU A 111 -8.41 -5.47 1.80
CA LEU A 111 -8.56 -5.96 3.17
C LEU A 111 -8.83 -4.79 4.11
N TYR A 112 -9.92 -4.86 4.88
CA TYR A 112 -10.25 -3.87 5.89
C TYR A 112 -10.14 -4.45 7.30
N CYS A 113 -9.55 -3.69 8.22
CA CYS A 113 -9.57 -3.98 9.66
C CYS A 113 -10.12 -2.76 10.39
N ASN A 114 -11.26 -2.91 11.09
CA ASN A 114 -11.93 -1.81 11.79
C ASN A 114 -12.11 -0.54 10.92
N ASN A 115 -12.55 -0.72 9.67
CA ASN A 115 -12.72 0.35 8.69
C ASN A 115 -11.41 1.00 8.18
N GLU A 116 -10.24 0.49 8.56
CA GLU A 116 -8.96 0.93 8.01
C GLU A 116 -8.46 -0.02 6.91
N LEU A 117 -8.02 0.55 5.78
CA LEU A 117 -7.47 -0.21 4.66
C LEU A 117 -6.09 -0.81 5.02
N VAL A 118 -6.00 -2.12 4.93
CA VAL A 118 -4.78 -2.91 5.12
C VAL A 118 -4.15 -3.23 3.77
N VAL A 119 -3.06 -2.53 3.46
CA VAL A 119 -2.34 -2.72 2.19
C VAL A 119 -1.42 -3.94 2.23
N GLN A 120 -0.74 -4.20 3.36
CA GLN A 120 0.29 -5.24 3.45
C GLN A 120 -0.09 -6.31 4.46
N GLU A 121 -0.13 -5.91 5.73
CA GLU A 121 -0.42 -6.83 6.81
C GLU A 121 -1.03 -6.09 8.00
N VAL A 122 -1.77 -6.85 8.82
CA VAL A 122 -2.23 -6.47 10.14
C VAL A 122 -1.61 -7.42 11.16
N VAL A 123 -1.06 -6.85 12.22
CA VAL A 123 -0.45 -7.61 13.31
C VAL A 123 -1.28 -7.42 14.58
N ILE A 124 -1.78 -8.52 15.13
CA ILE A 124 -2.57 -8.56 16.37
C ILE A 124 -1.76 -9.25 17.45
N GLY A 125 -1.60 -8.59 18.60
CA GLY A 125 -0.83 -9.11 19.72
C GLY A 125 0.68 -9.04 19.51
N ASP A 126 1.41 -9.87 20.23
CA ASP A 126 2.87 -9.83 20.31
C ASP A 126 3.51 -10.77 19.27
N ALA A 127 3.07 -10.67 18.01
CA ALA A 127 3.67 -11.46 16.94
C ALA A 127 5.17 -11.07 16.85
N PRO A 128 6.11 -12.03 17.04
CA PRO A 128 7.52 -11.76 16.81
C PRO A 128 7.66 -11.23 15.39
N PRO A 129 8.44 -10.16 15.15
CA PRO A 129 8.31 -9.45 13.88
C PRO A 129 8.93 -10.27 12.76
N LEU A 130 8.12 -11.06 12.05
CA LEU A 130 8.55 -12.00 11.01
C LEU A 130 9.14 -11.25 9.80
N ASP A 131 8.57 -10.10 9.45
CA ASP A 131 8.93 -9.34 8.24
C ASP A 131 10.01 -8.27 8.46
N THR A 132 10.29 -7.87 9.71
CA THR A 132 11.41 -6.94 9.97
C THR A 132 12.78 -7.58 9.77
N TYR A 133 12.88 -8.90 9.67
CA TYR A 133 14.16 -9.55 9.46
C TYR A 133 14.74 -9.15 8.10
N ASP A 134 14.00 -9.23 7.00
CA ASP A 134 14.57 -9.00 5.68
C ASP A 134 14.92 -7.52 5.42
N VAL A 135 14.07 -6.58 5.84
CA VAL A 135 14.32 -5.14 5.65
C VAL A 135 15.44 -4.63 6.56
N VAL A 136 15.58 -5.19 7.78
CA VAL A 136 16.63 -4.78 8.73
C VAL A 136 17.99 -5.47 8.44
N LEU A 137 17.99 -6.64 7.81
CA LEU A 137 19.20 -7.42 7.54
C LEU A 137 19.97 -6.96 6.31
N GLN A 138 19.35 -6.28 5.34
CA GLN A 138 20.02 -5.95 4.07
C GLN A 138 21.18 -4.95 4.18
N ASN A 139 21.39 -4.25 5.31
CA ASN A 139 22.49 -3.28 5.45
C ASN A 139 23.08 -3.12 6.86
N LYS A 140 23.01 -4.15 7.72
CA LYS A 140 23.55 -4.06 9.09
C LYS A 140 24.72 -5.00 9.36
N ASN A 141 25.81 -4.38 9.81
CA ASN A 141 27.01 -4.98 10.40
C ASN A 141 26.65 -6.11 11.40
N ILE A 142 27.40 -7.21 11.41
CA ILE A 142 27.07 -8.48 12.11
C ILE A 142 26.74 -8.25 13.60
N PHE A 143 27.41 -7.30 14.26
CA PHE A 143 27.12 -6.89 15.63
C PHE A 143 25.69 -6.36 15.85
N LYS A 144 25.14 -5.61 14.90
CA LYS A 144 23.76 -5.11 14.98
C LYS A 144 22.75 -6.25 14.81
N ARG A 145 23.09 -7.29 14.03
CA ARG A 145 22.26 -8.50 13.87
C ARG A 145 22.21 -9.30 15.17
N ILE A 146 23.35 -9.50 15.81
CA ILE A 146 23.45 -10.18 17.11
C ILE A 146 22.69 -9.39 18.18
N ARG A 147 22.84 -8.06 18.22
CA ARG A 147 22.07 -7.21 19.15
C ARG A 147 20.56 -7.29 18.91
N LEU A 148 20.12 -7.30 17.66
CA LEU A 148 18.70 -7.46 17.30
C LEU A 148 18.18 -8.83 17.76
N PHE A 149 18.94 -9.90 17.52
CA PHE A 149 18.62 -11.25 17.97
C PHE A 149 18.43 -11.33 19.48
N PHE A 150 19.37 -10.79 20.28
CA PHE A 150 19.23 -10.76 21.74
C PHE A 150 18.09 -9.86 22.23
N HIS A 151 17.79 -8.77 21.52
CA HIS A 151 16.63 -7.93 21.82
C HIS A 151 15.31 -8.67 21.59
N THR A 152 15.18 -9.39 20.48
CA THR A 152 14.00 -10.21 20.20
C THR A 152 13.86 -11.36 21.19
N LEU A 153 14.96 -12.06 21.53
CA LEU A 153 14.96 -13.13 22.55
C LEU A 153 14.53 -12.66 23.95
N ARG A 154 14.84 -11.41 24.31
CA ARG A 154 14.35 -10.82 25.57
C ARG A 154 12.86 -10.53 25.53
N ARG A 155 12.32 -10.06 24.39
CA ARG A 155 10.87 -9.88 24.20
C ARG A 155 10.13 -11.21 24.23
N VAL A 156 10.74 -12.28 23.69
CA VAL A 156 10.15 -13.63 23.69
C VAL A 156 9.85 -14.16 25.09
N LYS A 157 10.63 -13.76 26.11
CA LYS A 157 10.40 -14.17 27.50
C LYS A 157 9.18 -13.51 28.17
N GLY A 158 8.62 -12.46 27.60
CA GLY A 158 7.42 -11.77 28.09
C GLY A 158 6.15 -12.07 27.31
N LEU A 159 6.21 -13.01 26.36
CA LEU A 159 5.08 -13.33 25.48
C LEU A 159 4.00 -14.06 26.26
N HIS A 160 2.83 -13.42 26.40
CA HIS A 160 1.65 -14.04 26.97
C HIS A 160 0.76 -14.57 25.86
N HIS A 161 0.33 -15.83 26.01
CA HIS A 161 -0.66 -16.42 25.13
C HIS A 161 -1.98 -15.66 25.28
N THR A 162 -2.46 -15.11 24.17
CA THR A 162 -3.78 -14.49 24.09
C THR A 162 -4.74 -15.49 23.47
N ARG A 163 -5.91 -15.66 24.11
CA ARG A 163 -7.00 -16.43 23.50
C ARG A 163 -7.63 -15.57 22.43
N ILE A 164 -7.63 -16.06 21.20
CA ILE A 164 -8.20 -15.38 20.05
C ILE A 164 -9.34 -16.24 19.50
N ILE A 165 -10.45 -15.59 19.15
CA ILE A 165 -11.60 -16.22 18.51
C ILE A 165 -11.65 -15.66 17.11
N LEU A 166 -11.47 -16.53 16.12
CA LEU A 166 -11.66 -16.21 14.72
C LEU A 166 -13.06 -16.66 14.34
N THR A 167 -13.84 -15.76 13.77
CA THR A 167 -15.17 -16.07 13.26
C THR A 167 -15.16 -15.82 11.76
N ASP A 168 -15.51 -16.84 10.99
CA ASP A 168 -15.65 -16.69 9.54
C ASP A 168 -17.05 -16.19 9.15
N GLU A 169 -17.25 -16.01 7.84
CA GLU A 169 -18.52 -15.58 7.24
C GLU A 169 -19.72 -16.53 7.52
N ASN A 170 -19.45 -17.78 7.90
CA ASN A 170 -20.48 -18.78 8.23
C ASN A 170 -20.70 -18.90 9.74
N GLU A 171 -20.29 -17.88 10.51
CA GLU A 171 -20.31 -17.83 11.98
C GLU A 171 -19.56 -18.99 12.66
N LYS A 172 -18.64 -19.64 11.93
CA LYS A 172 -17.87 -20.73 12.49
C LYS A 172 -16.75 -20.17 13.34
N GLU A 173 -16.85 -20.42 14.65
CA GLU A 173 -15.81 -20.04 15.58
C GLU A 173 -14.62 -21.01 15.55
N ILE A 174 -13.43 -20.47 15.35
CA ILE A 174 -12.15 -21.16 15.55
C ILE A 174 -11.46 -20.49 16.74
N LYS A 175 -11.33 -21.23 17.83
CA LYS A 175 -10.67 -20.77 19.06
C LYS A 175 -9.21 -21.15 19.01
N VAL A 176 -8.33 -20.15 19.02
CA VAL A 176 -6.88 -20.35 18.99
C VAL A 176 -6.24 -19.70 20.21
N SER A 177 -5.14 -20.29 20.67
CA SER A 177 -4.26 -19.68 21.66
C SER A 177 -2.97 -19.33 20.95
N ALA A 178 -2.73 -18.03 20.73
CA ALA A 178 -1.58 -17.54 20.00
C ALA A 178 -0.93 -16.39 20.76
N VAL A 179 0.36 -16.21 20.54
CA VAL A 179 1.09 -15.04 21.07
C VAL A 179 0.76 -13.79 20.24
N GLY A 180 0.58 -13.98 18.93
CA GLY A 180 0.09 -12.97 18.02
C GLY A 180 -0.40 -13.61 16.72
N LEU A 181 -1.13 -12.84 15.94
CA LEU A 181 -1.64 -13.18 14.61
C LEU A 181 -1.15 -12.15 13.61
N VAL A 182 -0.83 -12.62 12.42
CA VAL A 182 -0.50 -11.77 11.28
C VAL A 182 -1.50 -12.09 10.17
N GLY A 183 -2.33 -11.12 9.81
CA GLY A 183 -3.18 -11.19 8.61
C GLY A 183 -2.46 -10.51 7.46
N VAL A 184 -2.26 -11.21 6.35
CA VAL A 184 -1.53 -10.66 5.19
C VAL A 184 -2.53 -10.42 4.07
N ASN A 185 -2.49 -9.22 3.48
CA ASN A 185 -3.18 -8.96 2.24
C ASN A 185 -2.31 -9.45 1.08
N ARG A 186 -2.85 -10.38 0.29
CA ARG A 186 -2.28 -10.77 -0.99
C ARG A 186 -3.26 -10.36 -2.07
N PRO A 187 -3.04 -9.25 -2.79
CA PRO A 187 -3.85 -8.94 -3.95
C PRO A 187 -3.69 -10.10 -4.93
N THR A 188 -4.75 -10.87 -5.13
CA THR A 188 -4.77 -11.98 -6.09
C THR A 188 -4.77 -11.41 -7.49
N THR A 189 -3.70 -11.69 -8.23
CA THR A 189 -3.56 -11.35 -9.65
C THR A 189 -4.38 -12.28 -10.53
#